data_AF-A0A357WV95-F1
#
_entry.id   AF-A0A357WV95-F1
#
_cell.length_a   1.000
_cell.length_b   1.000
_cell.length_c   1.000
_cell.angle_alpha   90.00
_cell.angle_beta   90.00
_cell.angle_gamma   90.00
#
_symmetry.space_group_name_H-M   'P 1'
#
loop_
_entity.id
_entity.type
_entity.pdbx_description
1 polymer ?
#
loop_
_entity_poly.entity_id
_entity_poly.type
_entity_poly.pdbx_seq_one_letter_code
_entity_poly.pdbx_strand_id
1 'polypeptide(L)'
;MNSNCLVDFHMHTEYSPDSDASMASICNAAVKAGLQRIAITDHVEIPALFADGYDRTAALSFAQAGGMQLLFKNKLQIERGIELGEPLHDLEKAEQFLASYKFDFVLGSLHNLKNDTDFYHYDFTNVEIRPLMNRYFDEVLDMVRWGKFHSLAHLTYPFRYFPDQSYAV
;
A
#
# COMPACT_ATOMS: atom_id res chain seq x y z
N MET A 1 -3.11 -15.10 29.99
CA MET A 1 -3.37 -14.99 28.53
C MET A 1 -2.19 -14.20 27.97
N ASN A 2 -1.48 -14.68 26.96
CA ASN A 2 -0.41 -13.90 26.34
C ASN A 2 -1.04 -12.73 25.59
N SER A 3 -0.78 -11.51 26.05
CA SER A 3 -1.44 -10.28 25.61
C SER A 3 -0.84 -9.64 24.35
N ASN A 4 0.18 -10.26 23.74
CA ASN A 4 0.82 -9.71 22.54
C ASN A 4 0.35 -10.44 21.29
N CYS A 5 -0.47 -9.76 20.49
CA CYS A 5 -0.75 -10.11 19.11
C CYS A 5 0.33 -9.46 18.24
N LEU A 6 1.23 -10.26 17.66
CA LEU A 6 2.23 -9.77 16.71
C LEU A 6 1.64 -9.80 15.31
N VAL A 7 1.71 -8.67 14.61
CA VAL A 7 1.08 -8.50 13.30
C VAL A 7 1.96 -7.70 12.36
N ASP A 8 1.75 -7.90 11.06
CA ASP A 8 2.32 -7.07 10.00
C ASP A 8 1.28 -6.83 8.91
N PHE A 9 0.97 -5.56 8.63
CA PHE A 9 -0.18 -5.14 7.82
C PHE A 9 0.22 -4.29 6.62
N HIS A 10 1.52 -4.24 6.28
CA HIS A 10 2.02 -3.56 5.11
C HIS A 10 3.13 -4.39 4.47
N MET A 11 2.77 -5.19 3.46
CA MET A 11 3.70 -6.03 2.72
C MET A 11 3.27 -6.29 1.28
N HIS A 12 4.26 -6.62 0.46
CA HIS A 12 4.14 -6.82 -0.98
C HIS A 12 4.57 -8.23 -1.37
N THR A 13 3.89 -8.82 -2.35
CA THR A 13 4.11 -10.17 -2.88
C THR A 13 4.62 -10.11 -4.32
N GLU A 14 4.65 -11.24 -5.02
CA GLU A 14 4.96 -11.31 -6.46
C GLU A 14 3.92 -10.58 -7.35
N TYR A 15 2.82 -10.09 -6.77
CA TYR A 15 1.79 -9.31 -7.47
C TYR A 15 1.98 -7.80 -7.38
N SER A 16 2.99 -7.32 -6.64
CA SER A 16 3.42 -5.93 -6.67
C SER A 16 4.61 -5.76 -7.64
N PRO A 17 4.71 -4.62 -8.35
CA PRO A 17 5.75 -4.41 -9.36
C PRO A 17 7.17 -4.31 -8.79
N ASP A 18 7.29 -4.07 -7.48
CA ASP A 18 8.53 -3.83 -6.75
C ASP A 18 8.92 -5.00 -5.82
N SER A 19 8.29 -6.18 -5.99
CA SER A 19 8.57 -7.36 -5.17
C SER A 19 8.55 -8.66 -5.98
N ASP A 20 9.55 -9.52 -5.73
CA ASP A 20 9.63 -10.89 -6.26
C ASP A 20 9.27 -11.96 -5.19
N ALA A 21 8.82 -11.54 -4.00
CA ALA A 21 8.60 -12.44 -2.88
C ALA A 21 7.29 -13.21 -3.04
N SER A 22 7.36 -14.54 -3.17
CA SER A 22 6.13 -15.34 -3.24
C SER A 22 5.28 -15.20 -1.97
N MET A 23 3.96 -15.06 -2.09
CA MET A 23 3.03 -14.94 -0.96
C MET A 23 3.16 -16.12 0.00
N ALA A 24 3.40 -17.32 -0.54
CA ALA A 24 3.66 -18.52 0.26
C ALA A 24 4.94 -18.37 1.11
N SER A 25 6.00 -17.78 0.56
CA SER A 25 7.24 -17.53 1.32
C SER A 25 7.02 -16.51 2.44
N ILE A 26 6.23 -15.46 2.20
CA ILE A 26 5.85 -14.47 3.21
C ILE A 26 5.04 -15.13 4.33
N CYS A 27 4.03 -15.92 4.00
CA CYS A 27 3.21 -16.63 5.00
C CYS A 27 4.08 -17.57 5.87
N ASN A 28 5.01 -18.30 5.27
CA ASN A 28 5.94 -19.16 6.03
C ASN A 28 6.89 -18.35 6.93
N ALA A 29 7.41 -17.22 6.44
CA ALA A 29 8.25 -16.33 7.21
C ALA A 29 7.50 -15.72 8.40
N ALA A 30 6.25 -15.28 8.20
CA ALA A 30 5.37 -14.76 9.24
C ALA A 30 5.14 -15.78 10.37
N VAL A 31 4.82 -17.04 10.02
CA VAL A 31 4.69 -18.13 11.01
C VAL A 31 6.00 -18.34 11.76
N LYS A 32 7.14 -18.38 11.06
CA LYS A 32 8.46 -18.56 11.68
C LYS A 32 8.82 -17.41 12.63
N ALA A 33 8.41 -16.19 12.31
CA ALA A 33 8.61 -15.00 13.14
C ALA A 33 7.64 -14.92 14.33
N GLY A 34 6.65 -15.82 14.42
CA GLY A 34 5.65 -15.82 15.48
C GLY A 34 4.55 -14.78 15.29
N LEU A 35 4.37 -14.26 14.06
CA LEU A 35 3.22 -13.41 13.73
C LEU A 35 1.93 -14.24 13.80
N GLN A 36 0.89 -13.63 14.36
CA GLN A 36 -0.43 -14.25 14.49
C GLN A 36 -1.36 -13.85 13.34
N ARG A 37 -1.14 -12.66 12.77
CA ARG A 37 -1.93 -12.12 11.68
C ARG A 37 -1.08 -11.28 10.73
N ILE A 38 -1.35 -11.39 9.44
CA ILE A 38 -0.80 -10.50 8.41
C ILE A 38 -1.89 -9.94 7.50
N ALA A 39 -1.64 -8.82 6.83
CA ALA A 39 -2.42 -8.39 5.69
C ALA A 39 -1.54 -8.37 4.45
N ILE A 40 -1.98 -9.03 3.37
CA ILE A 40 -1.38 -8.85 2.05
C ILE A 40 -1.89 -7.52 1.52
N THR A 41 -1.00 -6.60 1.13
CA THR A 41 -1.36 -5.25 0.70
C THR A 41 -0.56 -4.88 -0.56
N ASP A 42 -0.71 -5.70 -1.60
CA ASP A 42 -0.08 -5.39 -2.88
C ASP A 42 -0.54 -4.04 -3.46
N HIS A 43 0.33 -3.41 -4.24
CA HIS A 43 0.10 -2.12 -4.86
C HIS A 43 -1.13 -2.13 -5.78
N VAL A 44 -1.93 -1.07 -5.68
CA VAL A 44 -2.99 -0.70 -6.63
C VAL A 44 -2.95 0.81 -6.82
N GLU A 45 -2.25 1.26 -7.87
CA GLU A 45 -2.15 2.68 -8.19
C GLU A 45 -3.33 3.08 -9.10
N ILE A 46 -4.27 3.88 -8.58
CA ILE A 46 -5.51 4.23 -9.30
C ILE A 46 -5.29 4.94 -10.64
N PRO A 47 -4.33 5.88 -10.79
CA PRO A 47 -4.02 6.50 -12.07
C PRO A 47 -3.64 5.47 -13.16
N ALA A 48 -2.95 4.41 -12.77
CA ALA A 48 -2.41 3.39 -13.66
C ALA A 48 -3.16 2.05 -13.61
N LEU A 49 -4.34 1.99 -12.96
CA LEU A 49 -5.08 0.76 -12.64
C LEU A 49 -5.12 -0.25 -13.80
N PHE A 50 -5.46 0.22 -15.01
CA PHE A 50 -5.55 -0.61 -16.21
C PHE A 50 -4.30 -0.57 -17.08
N ALA A 51 -3.59 0.57 -17.09
CA ALA A 51 -2.42 0.78 -17.94
C ALA A 51 -1.29 -0.19 -17.56
N ASP A 52 -1.06 -0.33 -16.26
CA ASP A 52 -0.01 -1.16 -15.70
C ASP A 52 -0.55 -2.52 -15.23
N GLY A 53 -1.87 -2.72 -15.28
CA GLY A 53 -2.52 -4.00 -14.99
C GLY A 53 -2.72 -4.30 -13.52
N TYR A 54 -2.75 -3.29 -12.65
CA TYR A 54 -3.07 -3.43 -11.23
C TYR A 54 -4.43 -4.07 -10.99
N ASP A 55 -5.39 -3.88 -11.90
CA ASP A 55 -6.68 -4.58 -11.85
C ASP A 55 -6.53 -6.11 -11.89
N ARG A 56 -5.62 -6.59 -12.76
CA ARG A 56 -5.35 -8.02 -12.91
C ARG A 56 -4.52 -8.56 -11.76
N THR A 57 -3.46 -7.86 -11.35
CA THR A 57 -2.59 -8.32 -10.26
C THR A 57 -3.34 -8.33 -8.93
N ALA A 58 -4.18 -7.34 -8.65
CA ALA A 58 -5.02 -7.32 -7.46
C ALA A 58 -6.03 -8.47 -7.43
N ALA A 59 -6.64 -8.81 -8.59
CA ALA A 59 -7.53 -9.96 -8.69
C ALA A 59 -6.81 -11.28 -8.36
N LEU A 60 -5.57 -11.45 -8.85
CA LEU A 60 -4.74 -12.62 -8.59
C LEU A 60 -4.29 -12.68 -7.12
N SER A 61 -3.82 -11.56 -6.56
CA SER A 61 -3.44 -11.44 -5.15
C SER A 61 -4.61 -11.77 -4.23
N PHE A 62 -5.78 -11.17 -4.46
CA PHE A 62 -6.98 -11.43 -3.66
C PHE A 62 -7.38 -12.91 -3.67
N ALA A 63 -7.33 -13.56 -4.84
CA ALA A 63 -7.63 -14.99 -4.97
C ALA A 63 -6.57 -15.87 -4.28
N GLN A 64 -5.28 -15.58 -4.47
CA GLN A 64 -4.20 -16.38 -3.86
C GLN A 64 -4.21 -16.24 -2.33
N ALA A 65 -4.45 -15.04 -1.81
CA ALA A 65 -4.57 -14.79 -0.37
C ALA A 65 -5.76 -15.57 0.24
N GLY A 66 -6.89 -15.69 -0.48
CA GLY A 66 -7.98 -16.59 -0.10
C GLY A 66 -7.58 -18.07 -0.06
N GLY A 67 -6.73 -18.51 -1.00
CA GLY A 67 -6.10 -19.83 -0.94
C GLY A 67 -5.19 -20.01 0.26
N MET A 68 -4.37 -19.00 0.58
CA MET A 68 -3.47 -19.02 1.74
C MET A 68 -4.23 -19.07 3.07
N GLN A 69 -5.37 -18.37 3.19
CA GLN A 69 -6.25 -18.46 4.36
C GLN A 69 -6.64 -19.92 4.67
N LEU A 70 -6.93 -20.73 3.65
CA LEU A 70 -7.26 -22.15 3.81
C LEU A 70 -6.04 -22.98 4.24
N LEU A 71 -4.89 -22.76 3.58
CA LEU A 71 -3.66 -23.50 3.85
C LEU A 71 -3.07 -23.20 5.24
N PHE A 72 -3.26 -21.99 5.75
CA PHE A 72 -2.70 -21.50 7.01
C PHE A 72 -3.71 -21.35 8.16
N LYS A 73 -4.96 -21.80 8.00
CA LYS A 73 -6.10 -21.59 8.91
C LYS A 73 -5.82 -21.70 10.43
N ASN A 74 -4.91 -22.57 10.85
CA ASN A 74 -4.56 -22.80 12.26
C ASN A 74 -3.15 -22.32 12.65
N LYS A 75 -2.47 -21.61 11.75
CA LYS A 75 -1.07 -21.18 11.88
C LYS A 75 -0.92 -19.66 11.76
N LEU A 76 -1.69 -19.04 10.89
CA LEU A 76 -1.60 -17.62 10.58
C LEU A 76 -2.96 -17.10 10.10
N GLN A 77 -3.42 -15.98 10.63
CA GLN A 77 -4.56 -15.25 10.08
C GLN A 77 -4.07 -14.34 8.95
N ILE A 78 -4.75 -14.34 7.82
CA ILE A 78 -4.32 -13.61 6.62
C ILE A 78 -5.49 -12.75 6.16
N GLU A 79 -5.31 -11.44 6.13
CA GLU A 79 -6.27 -10.48 5.58
C GLU A 79 -5.98 -10.27 4.09
N ARG A 80 -7.04 -10.28 3.28
CA ARG A 80 -6.95 -9.99 1.84
C ARG A 80 -7.12 -8.50 1.65
N GLY A 81 -6.01 -7.78 1.59
CA GLY A 81 -6.01 -6.34 1.45
C GLY A 81 -5.34 -5.84 0.18
N ILE A 82 -5.18 -4.53 0.12
CA ILE A 82 -4.48 -3.77 -0.92
C ILE A 82 -3.82 -2.55 -0.31
N GLU A 83 -2.76 -2.07 -0.96
CA GLU A 83 -2.30 -0.69 -0.84
C GLU A 83 -2.87 0.13 -1.99
N LEU A 84 -3.87 0.97 -1.68
CA LEU A 84 -4.58 1.80 -2.64
C LEU A 84 -3.88 3.16 -2.79
N GLY A 85 -3.15 3.32 -3.89
CA GLY A 85 -2.46 4.54 -4.27
C GLY A 85 -3.38 5.56 -4.93
N GLU A 86 -3.23 6.82 -4.51
CA GLU A 86 -3.81 8.03 -5.12
C GLU A 86 -5.32 7.93 -5.46
N PRO A 87 -6.20 7.49 -4.54
CA PRO A 87 -7.61 7.30 -4.83
C PRO A 87 -8.30 8.58 -5.34
N LEU A 88 -7.84 9.76 -4.91
CA LEU A 88 -8.40 11.05 -5.32
C LEU A 88 -7.92 11.56 -6.68
N HIS A 89 -6.95 10.89 -7.32
CA HIS A 89 -6.56 11.25 -8.67
C HIS A 89 -7.65 10.86 -9.67
N ASP A 90 -8.38 9.79 -9.38
CA ASP A 90 -9.61 9.36 -10.07
C ASP A 90 -10.57 8.67 -9.09
N LEU A 91 -11.36 9.49 -8.38
CA LEU A 91 -12.24 9.05 -7.29
C LEU A 91 -13.30 8.04 -7.75
N GLU A 92 -13.90 8.24 -8.91
CA GLU A 92 -14.92 7.33 -9.43
C GLU A 92 -14.33 5.94 -9.67
N LYS A 93 -13.16 5.88 -10.32
CA LYS A 93 -12.44 4.63 -10.54
C LYS A 93 -12.05 3.95 -9.24
N ALA A 94 -11.56 4.72 -8.25
CA ALA A 94 -11.19 4.19 -6.93
C ALA A 94 -12.39 3.56 -6.21
N GLU A 95 -13.54 4.24 -6.18
CA GLU A 95 -14.74 3.73 -5.51
C GLU A 95 -15.34 2.50 -6.23
N GLN A 96 -15.32 2.50 -7.57
CA GLN A 96 -15.72 1.33 -8.36
C GLN A 96 -14.82 0.12 -8.09
N PHE A 97 -13.50 0.34 -8.03
CA PHE A 97 -12.55 -0.72 -7.75
C PHE A 97 -12.70 -1.27 -6.34
N LEU A 98 -12.82 -0.40 -5.32
CA LEU A 98 -13.07 -0.82 -3.94
C LEU A 98 -14.37 -1.63 -3.78
N ALA A 99 -15.40 -1.36 -4.60
CA ALA A 99 -16.65 -2.11 -4.58
C ALA A 99 -16.56 -3.50 -5.24
N SER A 100 -15.51 -3.77 -6.03
CA SER A 100 -15.37 -5.02 -6.80
C SER A 100 -14.92 -6.23 -5.97
N TYR A 101 -14.33 -5.99 -4.79
CA TYR A 101 -13.90 -7.04 -3.86
C TYR A 101 -14.32 -6.73 -2.43
N LYS A 102 -14.45 -7.78 -1.62
CA LYS A 102 -14.60 -7.64 -0.17
C LYS A 102 -13.23 -7.66 0.48
N PHE A 103 -12.48 -6.57 0.34
CA PHE A 103 -11.19 -6.40 0.99
C PHE A 103 -11.34 -6.39 2.51
N ASP A 104 -10.47 -7.15 3.18
CA ASP A 104 -10.46 -7.26 4.64
C ASP A 104 -9.66 -6.11 5.28
N PHE A 105 -8.73 -5.51 4.53
CA PHE A 105 -7.92 -4.36 4.92
C PHE A 105 -7.54 -3.51 3.71
N VAL A 106 -7.44 -2.18 3.87
CA VAL A 106 -7.13 -1.24 2.78
C VAL A 106 -6.20 -0.19 3.38
N LEU A 107 -4.98 -0.13 2.86
CA LEU A 107 -4.10 1.00 3.07
C LEU A 107 -4.44 2.09 2.05
N GLY A 108 -4.49 3.35 2.50
CA GLY A 108 -4.49 4.50 1.60
C GLY A 108 -3.08 5.08 1.52
N SER A 109 -2.51 5.18 0.32
CA SER A 109 -1.15 5.66 0.10
C SER A 109 -1.10 6.83 -0.89
N LEU A 110 -0.02 7.59 -0.81
CA LEU A 110 0.31 8.66 -1.75
C LEU A 110 1.80 8.54 -2.12
N HIS A 111 2.06 7.94 -3.27
CA HIS A 111 3.37 7.71 -3.88
C HIS A 111 3.76 8.81 -4.87
N ASN A 112 2.79 9.51 -5.46
CA ASN A 112 3.02 10.68 -6.29
C ASN A 112 1.95 11.76 -6.11
N LEU A 113 2.30 13.00 -6.44
CA LEU A 113 1.30 14.07 -6.59
C LEU A 113 0.55 13.92 -7.90
N LYS A 114 -0.63 14.55 -8.00
CA LYS A 114 -1.45 14.48 -9.21
C LYS A 114 -0.68 15.02 -10.43
N ASN A 115 -0.61 14.19 -11.48
CA ASN A 115 0.14 14.46 -12.73
C ASN A 115 1.65 14.68 -12.51
N ASP A 116 2.23 14.05 -11.49
CA ASP A 116 3.66 14.12 -11.19
C ASP A 116 4.26 12.70 -11.17
N THR A 117 5.58 12.60 -10.98
CA THR A 117 6.27 11.31 -10.89
C THR A 117 6.29 10.76 -9.45
N ASP A 118 6.47 9.44 -9.32
CA ASP A 118 6.67 8.78 -8.02
C ASP A 118 7.86 9.39 -7.28
N PHE A 119 7.71 9.64 -5.98
CA PHE A 119 8.80 10.15 -5.14
C PHE A 119 10.06 9.25 -5.17
N TYR A 120 9.92 7.96 -5.42
CA TYR A 120 11.04 7.03 -5.62
C TYR A 120 11.90 7.39 -6.86
N HIS A 121 11.28 7.96 -7.89
CA HIS A 121 11.94 8.36 -9.15
C HIS A 121 12.16 9.87 -9.27
N TYR A 122 11.87 10.63 -8.22
CA TYR A 122 11.84 12.09 -8.25
C TYR A 122 13.24 12.70 -8.18
N ASP A 123 13.52 13.67 -9.05
CA ASP A 123 14.77 14.43 -9.00
C ASP A 123 14.61 15.67 -8.09
N PHE A 124 15.17 15.58 -6.89
CA PHE A 124 15.12 16.65 -5.89
C PHE A 124 16.17 17.76 -6.08
N THR A 125 17.04 17.70 -7.10
CA THR A 125 18.22 18.58 -7.23
C THR A 125 17.87 20.07 -7.20
N ASN A 126 16.74 20.49 -7.78
CA ASN A 126 16.32 21.89 -7.86
C ASN A 126 14.89 22.11 -7.37
N VAL A 127 14.47 21.34 -6.36
CA VAL A 127 13.08 21.35 -5.88
C VAL A 127 12.99 22.02 -4.51
N GLU A 128 12.11 23.01 -4.42
CA GLU A 128 11.75 23.65 -3.15
C GLU A 128 10.94 22.68 -2.28
N ILE A 129 11.60 22.09 -1.27
CA ILE A 129 11.05 21.00 -0.45
C ILE A 129 9.78 21.42 0.31
N ARG A 130 9.76 22.63 0.88
CA ARG A 130 8.63 23.08 1.70
C ARG A 130 7.33 23.23 0.89
N PRO A 131 7.32 23.92 -0.27
CA PRO A 131 6.18 23.91 -1.18
C PRO A 131 5.76 22.51 -1.66
N LEU A 132 6.72 21.63 -1.98
CA LEU A 132 6.43 20.25 -2.37
C LEU A 132 5.69 19.50 -1.27
N MET A 133 6.19 19.58 -0.04
CA MET A 133 5.58 18.91 1.11
C MET A 133 4.24 19.49 1.51
N ASN A 134 4.01 20.80 1.34
CA ASN A 134 2.69 21.38 1.54
C ASN A 134 1.68 20.72 0.58
N ARG A 135 2.01 20.59 -0.72
CA ARG A 135 1.15 19.91 -1.70
C ARG A 135 0.91 18.44 -1.33
N TYR A 136 1.96 17.74 -0.91
CA TYR A 136 1.85 16.36 -0.45
C TYR A 136 0.89 16.21 0.73
N PHE A 137 1.05 17.02 1.78
CA PHE A 137 0.17 16.93 2.94
C PHE A 137 -1.25 17.43 2.66
N ASP A 138 -1.44 18.34 1.71
CA ASP A 138 -2.78 18.75 1.24
C ASP A 138 -3.50 17.57 0.58
N GLU A 139 -2.84 16.83 -0.34
CA GLU A 139 -3.44 15.64 -0.98
C GLU A 139 -3.67 14.49 0.02
N VAL A 140 -2.74 14.27 0.96
CA VAL A 140 -2.93 13.31 2.06
C VAL A 140 -4.14 13.69 2.92
N LEU A 141 -4.28 14.98 3.27
CA LEU A 141 -5.41 15.46 4.07
C LEU A 141 -6.74 15.24 3.35
N ASP A 142 -6.79 15.49 2.04
CA ASP A 142 -7.99 15.23 1.25
C ASP A 142 -8.30 13.73 1.21
N MET A 143 -7.31 12.86 1.09
CA MET A 143 -7.51 11.41 1.18
C MET A 143 -8.06 11.00 2.56
N VAL A 144 -7.50 11.54 3.65
CA VAL A 144 -8.00 11.32 5.02
C VAL A 144 -9.46 11.75 5.16
N ARG A 145 -9.85 12.89 4.55
CA ARG A 145 -11.25 13.37 4.54
C ARG A 145 -12.18 12.44 3.76
N TRP A 146 -11.68 11.82 2.68
CA TRP A 146 -12.44 10.83 1.92
C TRP A 146 -12.71 9.56 2.73
N GLY A 147 -11.71 9.06 3.46
CA GLY A 147 -11.91 8.12 4.58
C GLY A 147 -12.43 6.72 4.21
N LYS A 148 -12.23 6.25 2.98
CA LYS A 148 -12.62 4.89 2.53
C LYS A 148 -11.48 3.87 2.62
N PHE A 149 -10.58 4.04 3.59
CA PHE A 149 -9.47 3.12 3.88
C PHE A 149 -9.40 2.85 5.39
N HIS A 150 -8.65 1.82 5.79
CA HIS A 150 -8.53 1.39 7.18
C HIS A 150 -7.33 2.02 7.89
N SER A 151 -6.21 2.21 7.19
CA SER A 151 -5.03 2.91 7.71
C SER A 151 -4.35 3.74 6.62
N LEU A 152 -3.79 4.89 7.03
CA LEU A 152 -2.96 5.72 6.16
C LEU A 152 -1.56 5.11 6.09
N ALA A 153 -1.07 4.84 4.90
CA ALA A 153 0.27 4.34 4.66
C ALA A 153 1.30 5.45 4.86
N HIS A 154 2.47 5.06 5.40
CA HIS A 154 3.74 5.79 5.43
C HIS A 154 3.67 7.32 5.17
N LEU A 155 2.99 8.06 6.05
CA LEU A 155 2.73 9.53 5.97
C LEU A 155 3.93 10.41 5.58
N THR A 156 5.16 9.93 5.76
CA THR A 156 6.38 10.65 5.39
C THR A 156 7.08 10.03 4.19
N TYR A 157 6.36 9.44 3.23
CA TYR A 157 6.92 8.72 2.08
C TYR A 157 7.97 9.53 1.32
N PRO A 158 7.76 10.83 0.97
CA PRO A 158 8.76 11.62 0.26
C PRO A 158 10.08 11.76 1.02
N PHE A 159 10.04 11.75 2.36
CA PHE A 159 11.24 11.95 3.20
C PHE A 159 12.27 10.82 3.02
N ARG A 160 11.84 9.65 2.53
CA ARG A 160 12.73 8.52 2.22
C ARG A 160 13.75 8.84 1.14
N TYR A 161 13.45 9.80 0.27
CA TYR A 161 14.22 10.10 -0.95
C TYR A 161 14.83 11.49 -0.95
N PHE A 162 14.64 12.25 0.12
CA PHE A 162 15.24 13.56 0.26
C PHE A 162 16.76 13.48 0.37
N PRO A 163 17.52 14.37 -0.30
CA PRO A 163 18.96 14.44 -0.12
C PRO A 163 19.31 14.92 1.29
N ASP A 164 20.39 14.40 1.90
CA ASP A 164 20.78 14.63 3.30
C ASP A 164 20.85 16.12 3.74
N GLN A 165 21.02 17.06 2.80
CA GLN A 165 21.14 18.50 3.07
C GLN A 165 19.80 19.25 3.13
N SER A 166 18.68 18.59 2.86
CA SER A 166 17.34 19.19 2.75
C SER A 166 16.66 19.57 4.08
N TYR A 167 17.29 19.26 5.22
CA TYR A 167 16.75 19.50 6.56
C TYR A 167 17.36 20.72 7.28
N ALA A 168 18.25 21.47 6.63
CA ALA A 168 18.87 22.65 7.24
C ALA A 168 17.88 23.83 7.27
N VAL A 169 17.50 24.22 8.48
CA VAL A 169 16.63 25.37 8.81
C VAL A 169 17.46 26.65 8.89
#